data_AF-M0QG41-F1
#
_entry.id   AF-M0QG41-F1
#
_cell.length_a   1.000
_cell.length_b   1.000
_cell.length_c   1.000
_cell.angle_alpha   90.00
_cell.angle_beta   90.00
_cell.angle_gamma   90.00
#
_symmetry.space_group_name_H-M   'P 1'
#
loop_
_entity.id
_entity.type
_entity.pdbx_description
1 polymer ?
#
loop_
_entity_poly.entity_id
_entity_poly.type
_entity_poly.pdbx_seq_one_letter_code
_entity_poly.pdbx_strand_id
1 'polypeptide(L)'
;MSDEKSASSVTVMRIRTRLSTARDLLLSLMRRMLTMASGSVRLHRRVHLSPKTIGTTLAIMIAGVGLAIGTARADALHRESIGTDSGGTVDRVSAHSQEPHDARVIRLLTGRHPADSVAALPADFVAEFGYRPRIVDGYPTNPTGDGCSSPLPMPTHFEQLCRTHDFGYDVLRHAERAGHPLGGWARRDLDRMLADRMQRSCTNSTCVAAAESARLALAVNTWRQHDGPPRPEDTEQILTSGAARVWSAVTDVRSGVPA
;
A
#
# COMPACT_ATOMS: atom_id res chain seq x y z
N MET A 1 -8.54 -37.25 -31.25
CA MET A 1 -8.96 -36.47 -30.05
C MET A 1 -8.43 -37.09 -28.76
N SER A 2 -7.16 -37.56 -28.75
CA SER A 2 -6.55 -38.27 -27.60
C SER A 2 -5.19 -37.72 -27.18
N ASP A 3 -4.56 -36.84 -27.96
CA ASP A 3 -3.20 -36.34 -27.67
C ASP A 3 -3.17 -35.09 -26.77
N GLU A 4 -4.27 -34.33 -26.69
CA GLU A 4 -4.32 -33.06 -25.93
C GLU A 4 -4.40 -33.25 -24.40
N LYS A 5 -4.96 -34.37 -23.92
CA LYS A 5 -5.07 -34.65 -22.47
C LYS A 5 -3.72 -34.98 -21.82
N SER A 6 -2.76 -35.49 -22.58
CA SER A 6 -1.46 -35.95 -22.05
C SER A 6 -0.53 -34.77 -21.73
N ALA A 7 -0.53 -33.73 -22.56
CA ALA A 7 0.31 -32.54 -22.36
C ALA A 7 -0.10 -31.70 -21.12
N SER A 8 -1.40 -31.63 -20.81
CA SER A 8 -1.89 -30.93 -19.62
C SER A 8 -1.49 -31.62 -18.32
N SER A 9 -1.51 -32.96 -18.26
CA SER A 9 -1.18 -33.72 -17.05
C SER A 9 0.31 -33.60 -16.67
N VAL A 10 1.21 -33.66 -17.66
CA VAL A 10 2.67 -33.51 -17.46
C VAL A 10 3.03 -32.10 -16.99
N THR A 11 2.35 -31.07 -17.48
CA THR A 11 2.58 -29.67 -17.10
C THR A 11 2.14 -29.40 -15.66
N VAL A 12 0.96 -29.91 -15.26
CA VAL A 12 0.45 -29.80 -13.88
C VAL A 12 1.35 -30.54 -12.88
N MET A 13 1.87 -31.72 -13.26
CA MET A 13 2.78 -32.49 -12.40
C MET A 13 4.14 -31.78 -12.22
N ARG A 14 4.71 -31.19 -13.27
CA ARG A 14 5.97 -30.42 -13.18
C ARG A 14 5.83 -29.15 -12.33
N ILE A 15 4.67 -28.50 -12.36
CA ILE A 15 4.38 -27.32 -11.51
C ILE A 15 4.31 -27.75 -10.03
N ARG A 16 3.61 -28.84 -9.71
CA ARG A 16 3.52 -29.36 -8.32
C ARG A 16 4.89 -29.73 -7.74
N THR A 17 5.77 -30.36 -8.51
CA THR A 17 7.12 -30.74 -8.04
C THR A 17 8.00 -29.53 -7.77
N ARG A 18 7.89 -28.48 -8.60
CA ARG A 18 8.64 -27.21 -8.40
C ARG A 18 8.14 -26.41 -7.19
N LEU A 19 6.83 -26.45 -6.91
CA LEU A 19 6.29 -25.84 -5.68
C LEU A 19 6.69 -26.59 -4.41
N SER A 20 6.78 -27.93 -4.45
CA SER A 20 7.25 -28.72 -3.30
C SER A 20 8.70 -28.39 -2.95
N THR A 21 9.58 -28.32 -3.95
CA THR A 21 11.01 -28.02 -3.74
C THR A 21 11.24 -26.60 -3.23
N ALA A 22 10.46 -25.61 -3.70
CA ALA A 22 10.51 -24.25 -3.17
C ALA A 22 10.02 -24.18 -1.71
N ARG A 23 8.98 -24.93 -1.35
CA ARG A 23 8.45 -25.04 0.02
C ARG A 23 9.49 -25.63 0.98
N ASP A 24 10.16 -26.70 0.57
CA ASP A 24 11.16 -27.38 1.40
C ASP A 24 12.42 -26.52 1.60
N LEU A 25 12.80 -25.73 0.59
CA LEU A 25 13.89 -24.75 0.70
C LEU A 25 13.56 -23.63 1.69
N LEU A 26 12.33 -23.11 1.64
CA LEU A 26 11.86 -22.03 2.52
C LEU A 26 11.79 -22.49 3.98
N LEU A 27 11.24 -23.69 4.23
CA LEU A 27 11.17 -24.27 5.57
C LEU A 27 12.57 -24.57 6.14
N SER A 28 13.51 -25.03 5.29
CA SER A 28 14.91 -25.24 5.69
C SER A 28 15.61 -23.94 6.08
N LEU A 29 15.39 -22.85 5.34
CA LEU A 29 15.93 -21.53 5.66
C LEU A 29 15.33 -20.97 6.96
N MET A 30 14.03 -21.11 7.17
CA MET A 30 13.36 -20.67 8.40
C MET A 30 13.85 -21.43 9.63
N ARG A 31 14.05 -22.76 9.53
CA ARG A 31 14.57 -23.58 10.63
C ARG A 31 16.00 -23.17 11.01
N ARG A 32 16.82 -22.75 10.04
CA ARG A 32 18.17 -22.21 10.26
C ARG A 32 18.16 -20.84 10.93
N MET A 33 17.22 -19.96 10.59
CA MET A 33 17.09 -18.66 11.24
C MET A 33 16.62 -18.79 12.70
N LEU A 34 15.65 -19.68 12.97
CA LEU A 34 15.17 -19.97 14.32
C LEU A 34 16.27 -20.59 15.21
N THR A 35 17.12 -21.44 14.65
CA THR A 35 18.27 -22.00 15.40
C THR A 35 19.37 -20.96 15.65
N MET A 36 19.53 -19.95 14.79
CA MET A 36 20.42 -18.82 15.05
C MET A 36 19.89 -17.86 16.12
N ALA A 37 18.56 -17.70 16.22
CA ALA A 37 17.93 -16.84 17.23
C ALA A 37 18.00 -17.42 18.67
N SER A 38 18.07 -18.74 18.81
CA SER A 38 18.17 -19.41 20.12
C SER A 38 19.60 -19.58 20.64
N GLY A 39 20.61 -19.16 19.87
CA GLY A 39 22.02 -19.20 20.27
C GLY A 39 22.40 -17.97 21.09
N SER A 40 22.68 -18.16 22.38
CA SER A 40 23.09 -17.13 23.33
C SER A 40 24.16 -16.17 22.78
N VAL A 41 23.88 -14.89 22.95
CA VAL A 41 24.70 -13.74 22.60
C VAL A 41 26.14 -13.88 23.12
N ARG A 42 27.12 -13.95 22.19
CA ARG A 42 28.46 -13.40 22.41
C ARG A 42 28.62 -12.20 21.46
N LEU A 43 28.66 -11.02 22.07
CA LEU A 43 28.89 -9.76 21.35
C LEU A 43 30.30 -9.72 20.74
N HIS A 44 30.42 -8.93 19.67
CA HIS A 44 31.60 -8.59 18.86
C HIS A 44 32.00 -9.53 17.72
N ARG A 45 31.19 -9.52 16.67
CA ARG A 45 31.73 -9.51 15.30
C ARG A 45 30.91 -8.55 14.46
N ARG A 46 31.52 -7.48 13.92
CA ARG A 46 30.90 -6.68 12.86
C ARG A 46 30.65 -7.63 11.69
N VAL A 47 29.39 -7.99 11.46
CA VAL A 47 29.00 -8.76 10.28
C VAL A 47 29.01 -7.78 9.12
N HIS A 48 30.11 -7.76 8.36
CA HIS A 48 30.10 -7.15 7.04
C HIS A 48 29.22 -8.02 6.14
N LEU A 49 27.93 -7.67 6.03
CA LEU A 49 27.08 -8.24 5.00
C LEU A 49 27.61 -7.79 3.64
N SER A 50 27.88 -8.76 2.78
CA SER A 50 28.27 -8.52 1.39
C SER A 50 27.14 -7.77 0.67
N PRO A 51 27.45 -6.87 -0.28
CA PRO A 51 26.44 -6.23 -1.13
C PRO A 51 25.51 -7.25 -1.82
N LYS A 52 26.00 -8.49 -2.04
CA LYS A 52 25.25 -9.59 -2.65
C LYS A 52 24.13 -10.13 -1.73
N THR A 53 24.35 -10.15 -0.41
CA THR A 53 23.36 -10.59 0.58
C THR A 53 22.23 -9.56 0.76
N ILE A 54 22.52 -8.26 0.65
CA ILE A 54 21.49 -7.21 0.70
C ILE A 54 20.58 -7.28 -0.53
N GLY A 55 21.15 -7.51 -1.72
CA GLY A 55 20.38 -7.64 -2.97
C GLY A 55 19.45 -8.86 -3.01
N THR A 56 19.84 -9.97 -2.36
CA THR A 56 19.03 -11.19 -2.33
C THR A 56 17.87 -11.10 -1.34
N THR A 57 18.04 -10.43 -0.20
CA THR A 57 16.93 -10.22 0.76
C THR A 57 15.87 -9.26 0.21
N LEU A 58 16.28 -8.21 -0.50
CA LEU A 58 15.36 -7.27 -1.16
C LEU A 58 14.55 -7.96 -2.28
N ALA A 59 15.19 -8.83 -3.07
CA ALA A 59 14.51 -9.58 -4.14
C ALA A 59 13.48 -10.58 -3.60
N ILE A 60 13.74 -11.21 -2.45
CA ILE A 60 12.79 -12.13 -1.79
C ILE A 60 11.59 -11.36 -1.23
N MET A 61 11.79 -10.16 -0.69
CA MET A 61 10.69 -9.30 -0.23
C MET A 61 9.81 -8.83 -1.39
N ILE A 62 10.40 -8.42 -2.51
CA ILE A 62 9.66 -8.03 -3.73
C ILE A 62 8.88 -9.22 -4.31
N ALA A 63 9.46 -10.43 -4.30
CA ALA A 63 8.78 -11.64 -4.76
C ALA A 63 7.64 -12.09 -3.82
N GLY A 64 7.83 -11.98 -2.50
CA GLY A 64 6.79 -12.28 -1.49
C GLY A 64 5.62 -11.30 -1.56
N VAL A 65 5.93 -10.02 -1.78
CA VAL A 65 4.95 -8.97 -2.08
C VAL A 65 4.21 -9.25 -3.39
N GLY A 66 4.91 -9.67 -4.45
CA GLY A 66 4.29 -10.03 -5.73
C GLY A 66 3.29 -11.18 -5.62
N LEU A 67 3.56 -12.18 -4.77
CA LEU A 67 2.66 -13.31 -4.54
C LEU A 67 1.40 -12.90 -3.75
N ALA A 68 1.52 -11.95 -2.81
CA ALA A 68 0.39 -11.40 -2.04
C ALA A 68 -0.47 -10.40 -2.84
N ILE A 69 0.13 -9.67 -3.80
CA ILE A 69 -0.61 -8.79 -4.71
C ILE A 69 -1.42 -9.59 -5.75
N GLY A 70 -0.93 -10.78 -6.12
CA GLY A 70 -1.64 -11.69 -7.03
C GLY A 70 -3.01 -12.12 -6.49
N THR A 71 -3.14 -12.33 -5.18
CA THR A 71 -4.42 -12.69 -4.54
C THR A 71 -5.35 -11.49 -4.40
N ALA A 72 -4.82 -10.31 -4.06
CA ALA A 72 -5.62 -9.08 -3.97
C ALA A 72 -6.27 -8.66 -5.31
N ARG A 73 -5.61 -8.93 -6.44
CA ARG A 73 -6.20 -8.70 -7.78
C ARG A 73 -7.32 -9.69 -8.14
N ALA A 74 -7.28 -10.91 -7.61
CA ALA A 74 -8.34 -11.89 -7.85
C ALA A 74 -9.64 -11.50 -7.12
N ASP A 75 -9.54 -10.96 -5.90
CA ASP A 75 -10.70 -10.54 -5.09
C ASP A 75 -11.39 -9.28 -5.64
N ALA A 76 -10.61 -8.34 -6.20
CA ALA A 76 -11.16 -7.14 -6.83
C ALA A 76 -11.98 -7.48 -8.08
N LEU A 77 -11.50 -8.42 -8.91
CA LEU A 77 -12.19 -8.87 -10.13
C LEU A 77 -13.44 -9.71 -9.83
N HIS A 78 -13.48 -10.42 -8.69
CA HIS A 78 -14.65 -11.22 -8.33
C HIS A 78 -15.83 -10.35 -7.82
N ARG A 79 -15.55 -9.18 -7.25
CA ARG A 79 -16.55 -8.28 -6.65
C ARG A 79 -17.30 -7.41 -7.66
N GLU A 80 -16.71 -7.12 -8.83
CA GLU A 80 -17.40 -6.44 -9.93
C GLU A 80 -18.46 -7.33 -10.63
N SER A 81 -18.37 -8.65 -10.47
CA SER A 81 -19.28 -9.62 -11.11
C SER A 81 -20.58 -9.88 -10.34
N ILE A 82 -20.61 -9.60 -9.02
CA ILE A 82 -21.75 -9.88 -8.15
C ILE A 82 -22.28 -8.55 -7.60
N GLY A 83 -23.06 -7.84 -8.41
CA GLY A 83 -23.52 -6.50 -8.06
C GLY A 83 -24.77 -6.03 -8.82
N THR A 84 -25.66 -6.94 -9.15
CA THR A 84 -27.04 -6.62 -9.54
C THR A 84 -27.99 -7.42 -8.67
N ASP A 85 -28.49 -6.82 -7.60
CA ASP A 85 -29.86 -7.09 -7.17
C ASP A 85 -30.50 -5.85 -6.52
N SER A 86 -31.80 -5.74 -6.77
CA SER A 86 -32.68 -4.61 -6.56
C SER A 86 -33.30 -4.60 -5.16
N GLY A 87 -33.75 -3.43 -4.71
CA GLY A 87 -34.83 -3.30 -3.73
C GLY A 87 -34.46 -2.56 -2.45
N GLY A 88 -35.06 -1.38 -2.24
CA GLY A 88 -34.97 -0.67 -0.96
C GLY A 88 -35.15 0.85 -1.01
N THR A 89 -36.15 1.35 -1.73
CA THR A 89 -36.57 2.77 -1.67
C THR A 89 -37.53 3.03 -0.51
N VAL A 90 -37.14 2.74 0.74
CA VAL A 90 -37.85 3.23 1.95
C VAL A 90 -36.86 3.28 3.13
N ASP A 91 -35.92 4.24 3.15
CA ASP A 91 -35.31 4.75 4.41
C ASP A 91 -34.35 5.96 4.24
N ARG A 92 -34.39 6.67 3.10
CA ARG A 92 -33.34 7.65 2.74
C ARG A 92 -33.45 9.02 3.43
N VAL A 93 -34.33 9.19 4.43
CA VAL A 93 -34.64 10.53 4.98
C VAL A 93 -34.15 10.76 6.42
N SER A 94 -33.63 9.75 7.14
CA SER A 94 -33.34 9.92 8.59
C SER A 94 -31.90 9.70 9.04
N ALA A 95 -30.91 9.95 8.19
CA ALA A 95 -29.50 9.97 8.60
C ALA A 95 -28.69 11.04 7.85
N HIS A 96 -29.05 12.32 8.00
CA HIS A 96 -28.09 13.40 7.77
C HIS A 96 -27.19 13.55 9.01
N SER A 97 -26.47 12.47 9.34
CA SER A 97 -25.30 12.57 10.20
C SER A 97 -24.33 13.46 9.45
N GLN A 98 -24.02 14.63 10.01
CA GLN A 98 -23.11 15.58 9.42
C GLN A 98 -21.79 14.85 9.09
N GLU A 99 -21.43 14.82 7.82
CA GLU A 99 -20.23 14.13 7.37
C GLU A 99 -19.00 14.69 8.11
N PRO A 100 -18.09 13.86 8.65
CA PRO A 100 -16.86 14.36 9.26
C PRO A 100 -16.09 15.25 8.30
N HIS A 101 -15.60 16.40 8.80
CA HIS A 101 -14.87 17.39 7.99
C HIS A 101 -13.73 16.77 7.18
N ASP A 102 -12.93 15.90 7.80
CA ASP A 102 -11.81 15.21 7.14
C ASP A 102 -12.27 14.31 5.98
N ALA A 103 -13.39 13.60 6.14
CA ALA A 103 -13.96 12.78 5.07
C ALA A 103 -14.37 13.64 3.86
N ARG A 104 -14.95 14.82 4.14
CA ARG A 104 -15.33 15.80 3.10
C ARG A 104 -14.10 16.37 2.39
N VAL A 105 -13.04 16.68 3.14
CA VAL A 105 -11.77 17.14 2.58
C VAL A 105 -11.21 16.09 1.60
N ILE A 106 -11.14 14.82 2.00
CA ILE A 106 -10.63 13.75 1.12
C ILE A 106 -11.49 13.61 -0.14
N ARG A 107 -12.84 13.60 -0.02
CA ARG A 107 -13.74 13.50 -1.18
C ARG A 107 -13.59 14.67 -2.16
N LEU A 108 -13.39 15.89 -1.66
CA LEU A 108 -13.16 17.04 -2.51
C LEU A 108 -11.78 16.95 -3.19
N LEU A 109 -10.75 16.60 -2.42
CA LEU A 109 -9.37 16.48 -2.88
C LEU A 109 -9.22 15.43 -4.00
N THR A 110 -9.86 14.27 -3.86
CA THR A 110 -9.80 13.19 -4.86
C THR A 110 -10.88 13.32 -5.94
N GLY A 111 -11.74 14.34 -5.84
CA GLY A 111 -12.86 14.60 -6.72
C GLY A 111 -12.58 15.61 -7.84
N ARG A 112 -13.65 16.26 -8.32
CA ARG A 112 -13.61 17.20 -9.46
C ARG A 112 -13.11 18.60 -9.10
N HIS A 113 -13.24 18.99 -7.83
CA HIS A 113 -12.92 20.34 -7.35
C HIS A 113 -11.93 20.28 -6.16
N PRO A 114 -10.69 19.82 -6.40
CA PRO A 114 -9.70 19.61 -5.34
C PRO A 114 -9.39 20.87 -4.52
N ALA A 115 -9.40 22.05 -5.14
CA ALA A 115 -9.16 23.32 -4.45
C ALA A 115 -10.19 23.61 -3.33
N ASP A 116 -11.44 23.15 -3.49
CA ASP A 116 -12.52 23.39 -2.52
C ASP A 116 -12.28 22.65 -1.19
N SER A 117 -11.40 21.65 -1.19
CA SER A 117 -11.06 20.91 0.03
C SER A 117 -10.40 21.78 1.09
N VAL A 118 -9.74 22.89 0.71
CA VAL A 118 -9.16 23.85 1.68
C VAL A 118 -10.24 24.52 2.51
N ALA A 119 -11.37 24.89 1.90
CA ALA A 119 -12.50 25.48 2.61
C ALA A 119 -13.23 24.48 3.52
N ALA A 120 -12.99 23.17 3.31
CA ALA A 120 -13.56 22.10 4.11
C ALA A 120 -12.72 21.72 5.34
N LEU A 121 -11.51 22.28 5.47
CA LEU A 121 -10.57 21.90 6.51
C LEU A 121 -11.11 22.18 7.92
N PRO A 122 -10.83 21.29 8.88
CA PRO A 122 -11.03 21.56 10.30
C PRO A 122 -10.28 22.83 10.73
N ALA A 123 -10.89 23.61 11.64
CA ALA A 123 -10.35 24.90 12.08
C ALA A 123 -9.00 24.77 12.81
N ASP A 124 -8.77 23.64 13.46
CA ASP A 124 -7.58 23.26 14.21
C ASP A 124 -6.47 22.64 13.37
N PHE A 125 -6.72 22.24 12.11
CA PHE A 125 -5.73 21.62 11.24
C PHE A 125 -4.42 22.43 11.15
N VAL A 126 -4.53 23.75 10.99
CA VAL A 126 -3.37 24.65 10.87
C VAL A 126 -2.57 24.71 12.17
N ALA A 127 -3.25 24.69 13.32
CA ALA A 127 -2.58 24.69 14.62
C ALA A 127 -1.85 23.37 14.86
N GLU A 128 -2.42 22.25 14.40
CA GLU A 128 -1.87 20.92 14.59
C GLU A 128 -0.69 20.60 13.67
N PHE A 129 -0.76 20.98 12.39
CA PHE A 129 0.28 20.68 11.41
C PHE A 129 1.25 21.83 11.15
N GLY A 130 0.96 23.04 11.64
CA GLY A 130 1.85 24.19 11.54
C GLY A 130 1.94 24.83 10.15
N TYR A 131 1.06 24.47 9.22
CA TYR A 131 1.02 25.06 7.89
C TYR A 131 -0.40 25.31 7.38
N ARG A 132 -0.52 26.24 6.43
CA ARG A 132 -1.73 26.42 5.60
C ARG A 132 -1.47 25.83 4.21
N PRO A 133 -2.33 24.92 3.71
CA PRO A 133 -2.16 24.38 2.37
C PRO A 133 -2.18 25.49 1.33
N ARG A 134 -1.36 25.34 0.28
CA ARG A 134 -1.33 26.28 -0.86
C ARG A 134 -1.93 25.64 -2.08
N ILE A 135 -2.74 26.38 -2.83
CA ILE A 135 -3.23 25.94 -4.13
C ILE A 135 -2.12 26.11 -5.16
N VAL A 136 -1.72 25.02 -5.81
CA VAL A 136 -0.78 24.99 -6.93
C VAL A 136 -1.36 24.08 -7.99
N ASP A 137 -1.46 24.57 -9.22
CA ASP A 137 -2.06 23.86 -10.35
C ASP A 137 -3.47 23.31 -10.05
N GLY A 138 -4.25 24.05 -9.27
CA GLY A 138 -5.60 23.68 -8.87
C GLY A 138 -5.71 22.69 -7.70
N TYR A 139 -4.59 22.25 -7.11
CA TYR A 139 -4.58 21.32 -5.98
C TYR A 139 -4.00 21.94 -4.70
N PRO A 140 -4.57 21.66 -3.53
CA PRO A 140 -3.97 22.03 -2.25
C PRO A 140 -2.73 21.19 -1.96
N THR A 141 -1.69 21.83 -1.46
CA THR A 141 -0.40 21.20 -1.26
C THR A 141 0.18 21.58 0.09
N ASN A 142 0.87 20.63 0.71
CA ASN A 142 1.70 20.88 1.88
C ASN A 142 2.97 21.63 1.42
N PRO A 143 3.11 22.94 1.71
CA PRO A 143 4.24 23.73 1.21
C PRO A 143 5.57 23.35 1.88
N THR A 144 5.51 22.69 3.03
CA THR A 144 6.65 22.23 3.83
C THR A 144 6.84 20.71 3.74
N GLY A 145 6.07 20.02 2.89
CA GLY A 145 6.19 18.58 2.70
C GLY A 145 7.53 18.20 2.08
N ASP A 146 8.06 17.06 2.51
CA ASP A 146 9.34 16.50 2.05
C ASP A 146 9.34 16.17 0.54
N GLY A 147 8.15 16.15 -0.08
CA GLY A 147 7.98 15.80 -1.48
C GLY A 147 7.94 14.28 -1.66
N CYS A 148 8.51 13.76 -2.74
CA CYS A 148 8.44 12.33 -3.01
C CYS A 148 9.40 11.54 -2.11
N SER A 149 8.93 11.10 -0.94
CA SER A 149 9.65 10.17 -0.06
C SER A 149 9.63 8.76 -0.66
N SER A 150 10.58 8.47 -1.55
CA SER A 150 10.74 7.17 -2.21
C SER A 150 12.20 6.69 -2.11
N PRO A 151 12.44 5.38 -1.84
CA PRO A 151 13.79 4.81 -1.89
C PRO A 151 14.32 4.71 -3.34
N LEU A 152 13.43 4.81 -4.33
CA LEU A 152 13.78 4.88 -5.74
C LEU A 152 13.77 6.35 -6.19
N PRO A 153 14.78 6.80 -6.96
CA PRO A 153 14.77 8.13 -7.55
C PRO A 153 13.48 8.39 -8.34
N MET A 154 12.81 9.49 -8.03
CA MET A 154 11.59 9.91 -8.72
C MET A 154 11.88 11.12 -9.63
N PRO A 155 11.18 11.25 -10.76
CA PRO A 155 11.25 12.48 -11.55
C PRO A 155 10.87 13.71 -10.70
N THR A 156 11.67 14.78 -10.79
CA THR A 156 11.48 16.00 -9.98
C THR A 156 10.13 16.67 -10.20
N HIS A 157 9.56 16.56 -11.41
CA HIS A 157 8.23 17.10 -11.70
C HIS A 157 7.10 16.38 -10.93
N PHE A 158 7.36 15.26 -10.26
CA PHE A 158 6.40 14.63 -9.35
C PHE A 158 6.36 15.27 -7.97
N GLU A 159 7.35 16.08 -7.58
CA GLU A 159 7.44 16.66 -6.23
C GLU A 159 6.16 17.39 -5.82
N GLN A 160 5.57 18.16 -6.74
CA GLN A 160 4.32 18.88 -6.48
C GLN A 160 3.12 17.94 -6.30
N LEU A 161 3.11 16.82 -7.02
CA LEU A 161 2.09 15.78 -6.87
C LEU A 161 2.22 15.09 -5.51
N CYS A 162 3.45 14.78 -5.11
CA CYS A 162 3.76 14.20 -3.80
C CYS A 162 3.37 15.16 -2.66
N ARG A 163 3.65 16.47 -2.76
CA ARG A 163 3.18 17.45 -1.75
C ARG A 163 1.67 17.59 -1.67
N THR A 164 0.93 17.31 -2.75
CA THR A 164 -0.54 17.20 -2.70
C THR A 164 -0.97 15.96 -1.90
N HIS A 165 -0.27 14.84 -2.12
CA HIS A 165 -0.52 13.58 -1.44
C HIS A 165 -0.16 13.64 0.05
N ASP A 166 0.94 14.30 0.40
CA ASP A 166 1.34 14.59 1.79
C ASP A 166 0.24 15.35 2.54
N PHE A 167 -0.34 16.38 1.91
CA PHE A 167 -1.49 17.09 2.47
C PHE A 167 -2.67 16.15 2.75
N GLY A 168 -3.02 15.27 1.81
CA GLY A 168 -4.06 14.27 2.02
C GLY A 168 -3.75 13.32 3.18
N TYR A 169 -2.50 12.88 3.31
CA TYR A 169 -2.05 12.04 4.42
C TYR A 169 -2.10 12.77 5.77
N ASP A 170 -1.82 14.07 5.80
CA ASP A 170 -2.00 14.88 6.99
C ASP A 170 -3.48 14.93 7.41
N VAL A 171 -4.42 15.05 6.46
CA VAL A 171 -5.86 14.95 6.75
C VAL A 171 -6.23 13.59 7.33
N LEU A 172 -5.63 12.48 6.86
CA LEU A 172 -5.87 11.16 7.47
C LEU A 172 -5.36 11.08 8.91
N ARG A 173 -4.18 11.64 9.17
CA ARG A 173 -3.58 11.67 10.52
C ARG A 173 -4.36 12.58 11.46
N HIS A 174 -4.88 13.70 10.94
CA HIS A 174 -5.78 14.58 11.68
C HIS A 174 -7.01 13.81 12.17
N ALA A 175 -7.72 13.16 11.25
CA ALA A 175 -8.92 12.39 11.55
C ALA A 175 -8.66 11.30 12.60
N GLU A 176 -7.52 10.60 12.49
CA GLU A 176 -7.11 9.59 13.49
C GLU A 176 -6.84 10.21 14.87
N ARG A 177 -6.13 11.34 14.94
CA ARG A 177 -5.84 12.04 16.21
C ARG A 177 -7.07 12.66 16.85
N ALA A 178 -8.04 13.10 16.04
CA ALA A 178 -9.34 13.57 16.49
C ALA A 178 -10.27 12.43 16.99
N GLY A 179 -9.82 11.16 16.93
CA GLY A 179 -10.63 10.00 17.35
C GLY A 179 -11.67 9.55 16.32
N HIS A 180 -11.57 10.05 15.08
CA HIS A 180 -12.48 9.75 13.97
C HIS A 180 -11.71 9.23 12.75
N PRO A 181 -10.93 8.12 12.88
CA PRO A 181 -10.14 7.61 11.78
C PRO A 181 -11.02 7.28 10.58
N LEU A 182 -10.61 7.76 9.41
CA LEU A 182 -11.31 7.43 8.17
C LEU A 182 -11.07 5.96 7.81
N GLY A 183 -12.06 5.33 7.17
CA GLY A 183 -11.90 3.99 6.64
C GLY A 183 -10.87 3.94 5.50
N GLY A 184 -10.35 2.74 5.21
CA GLY A 184 -9.29 2.53 4.22
C GLY A 184 -9.56 3.02 2.79
N TRP A 185 -10.82 3.36 2.47
CA TRP A 185 -11.17 4.04 1.23
C TRP A 185 -10.38 5.35 1.04
N ALA A 186 -10.20 6.13 2.11
CA ALA A 186 -9.62 7.46 2.04
C ALA A 186 -8.15 7.40 1.61
N ARG A 187 -7.38 6.49 2.22
CA ARG A 187 -6.00 6.24 1.83
C ARG A 187 -5.87 5.71 0.41
N ARG A 188 -6.70 4.73 0.03
CA ARG A 188 -6.66 4.15 -1.32
C ARG A 188 -7.01 5.18 -2.40
N ASP A 189 -7.93 6.09 -2.13
CA ASP A 189 -8.30 7.15 -3.08
C ASP A 189 -7.19 8.19 -3.24
N LEU A 190 -6.50 8.56 -2.16
CA LEU A 190 -5.32 9.41 -2.21
C LEU A 190 -4.18 8.76 -3.00
N ASP A 191 -3.88 7.48 -2.72
CA ASP A 191 -2.82 6.72 -3.40
C ASP A 191 -3.12 6.59 -4.89
N ARG A 192 -4.39 6.31 -5.25
CA ARG A 192 -4.85 6.26 -6.64
C ARG A 192 -4.73 7.62 -7.32
N MET A 193 -5.17 8.69 -6.66
CA MET A 193 -5.06 10.05 -7.20
C MET A 193 -3.59 10.39 -7.52
N LEU A 194 -2.65 10.08 -6.63
CA LEU A 194 -1.23 10.33 -6.86
C LEU A 194 -0.72 9.53 -8.06
N ALA A 195 -0.94 8.21 -8.08
CA ALA A 195 -0.50 7.34 -9.16
C ALA A 195 -1.05 7.77 -10.52
N ASP A 196 -2.35 8.07 -10.58
CA ASP A 196 -3.02 8.50 -11.81
C ASP A 196 -2.46 9.84 -12.31
N ARG A 197 -2.19 10.80 -11.40
CA ARG A 197 -1.62 12.10 -11.76
C ARG A 197 -0.17 11.97 -12.24
N MET A 198 0.66 11.14 -11.59
CA MET A 198 2.01 10.84 -12.04
C MET A 198 1.97 10.24 -13.45
N GLN A 199 1.15 9.21 -13.65
CA GLN A 199 0.99 8.53 -14.94
C GLN A 199 0.58 9.50 -16.06
N ARG A 200 -0.40 10.39 -15.79
CA ARG A 200 -0.85 11.40 -16.76
C ARG A 200 0.20 12.45 -17.10
N SER A 201 1.13 12.73 -16.20
CA SER A 201 2.20 13.70 -16.45
C SER A 201 3.37 13.14 -17.26
N CYS A 202 3.39 11.82 -17.50
CA CYS A 202 4.51 11.17 -18.16
C CYS A 202 4.54 11.36 -19.68
N THR A 203 5.75 11.55 -20.21
CA THR A 203 6.02 11.75 -21.64
C THR A 203 6.90 10.64 -22.25
N ASN A 204 7.43 9.72 -21.43
CA ASN A 204 8.29 8.62 -21.86
C ASN A 204 8.12 7.37 -20.97
N SER A 205 8.67 6.25 -21.41
CA SER A 205 8.55 4.95 -20.74
C SER A 205 9.23 4.90 -19.36
N THR A 206 10.33 5.62 -19.15
CA THR A 206 11.02 5.70 -17.86
C THR A 206 10.15 6.39 -16.81
N CYS A 207 9.46 7.47 -17.18
CA CYS A 207 8.50 8.13 -16.30
C CYS A 207 7.34 7.20 -15.95
N VAL A 208 6.77 6.50 -16.94
CA VAL A 208 5.70 5.52 -16.72
C VAL A 208 6.16 4.42 -15.77
N ALA A 209 7.38 3.90 -15.92
CA ALA A 209 7.93 2.91 -15.01
C ALA A 209 8.09 3.44 -13.57
N ALA A 210 8.46 4.71 -13.41
CA ALA A 210 8.54 5.35 -12.10
C ALA A 210 7.16 5.52 -11.46
N ALA A 211 6.15 5.99 -12.21
CA ALA A 211 4.77 6.10 -11.76
C ALA A 211 4.18 4.75 -11.32
N GLU A 212 4.41 3.68 -12.10
CA GLU A 212 3.99 2.33 -11.74
C GLU A 212 4.71 1.79 -10.50
N SER A 213 5.99 2.11 -10.34
CA SER A 213 6.76 1.75 -9.15
C SER A 213 6.20 2.44 -7.90
N ALA A 214 5.84 3.73 -8.00
CA ALA A 214 5.19 4.46 -6.92
C ALA A 214 3.82 3.84 -6.58
N ARG A 215 3.00 3.51 -7.59
CA ARG A 215 1.69 2.84 -7.40
C ARG A 215 1.84 1.52 -6.63
N LEU A 216 2.84 0.72 -7.01
CA LEU A 216 3.14 -0.54 -6.33
C LEU A 216 3.60 -0.31 -4.89
N ALA A 217 4.56 0.60 -4.68
CA ALA A 217 5.09 0.91 -3.36
C ALA A 217 3.99 1.41 -2.40
N LEU A 218 3.11 2.30 -2.86
CA LEU A 218 1.95 2.77 -2.11
C LEU A 218 1.02 1.60 -1.74
N ALA A 219 0.64 0.75 -2.69
CA ALA A 219 -0.24 -0.38 -2.42
C ALA A 219 0.34 -1.34 -1.36
N VAL A 220 1.63 -1.62 -1.42
CA VAL A 220 2.34 -2.46 -0.43
C VAL A 220 2.36 -1.79 0.93
N ASN A 221 2.65 -0.48 0.97
CA ASN A 221 2.68 0.28 2.21
C ASN A 221 1.29 0.33 2.86
N THR A 222 0.25 0.54 2.06
CA THR A 222 -1.15 0.59 2.48
C THR A 222 -1.61 -0.76 3.02
N TRP A 223 -1.28 -1.86 2.35
CA TRP A 223 -1.53 -3.21 2.87
C TRP A 223 -0.78 -3.50 4.18
N ARG A 224 0.51 -3.13 4.26
CA ARG A 224 1.36 -3.32 5.44
C ARG A 224 0.80 -2.57 6.64
N GLN A 225 0.31 -1.36 6.42
CA GLN A 225 -0.23 -0.48 7.46
C GLN A 225 -1.76 -0.58 7.63
N HIS A 226 -2.36 -1.70 7.20
CA HIS A 226 -3.79 -2.00 7.40
C HIS A 226 -4.73 -0.90 6.89
N ASP A 227 -4.40 -0.29 5.76
CA ASP A 227 -5.13 0.84 5.15
C ASP A 227 -5.23 2.12 6.02
N GLY A 228 -4.62 2.16 7.20
CA GLY A 228 -4.68 3.31 8.12
C GLY A 228 -3.80 4.48 7.67
N PRO A 229 -3.73 5.61 8.39
CA PRO A 229 -2.83 6.71 8.06
C PRO A 229 -1.36 6.27 8.09
N PRO A 230 -0.49 6.84 7.25
CA PRO A 230 0.92 6.48 7.25
C PRO A 230 1.61 7.04 8.49
N ARG A 231 2.27 6.17 9.23
CA ARG A 231 3.07 6.53 10.41
C ARG A 231 4.52 6.86 10.00
N PRO A 232 5.17 7.82 10.67
CA PRO A 232 6.62 7.93 10.61
C PRO A 232 7.23 6.63 11.14
N GLU A 233 8.04 5.97 10.32
CA GLU A 233 8.67 4.70 10.68
C GLU A 233 10.13 4.69 10.25
N ASP A 234 11.00 4.10 11.08
CA ASP A 234 12.36 3.77 10.69
C ASP A 234 12.41 2.45 9.88
N THR A 235 13.61 2.11 9.38
CA THR A 235 13.79 0.91 8.55
C THR A 235 13.50 -0.39 9.32
N GLU A 236 13.81 -0.45 10.62
CA GLU A 236 13.54 -1.64 11.44
C GLU A 236 12.04 -1.83 11.63
N GLN A 237 11.31 -0.74 11.89
CA GLN A 237 9.84 -0.74 12.01
C GLN A 237 9.17 -1.17 10.70
N ILE A 238 9.65 -0.69 9.56
CA ILE A 238 9.15 -1.12 8.23
C ILE A 238 9.39 -2.63 8.03
N LEU A 239 10.58 -3.13 8.34
CA LEU A 239 10.93 -4.54 8.15
C LEU A 239 10.11 -5.47 9.07
N THR A 240 10.00 -5.12 10.34
CA THR A 240 9.30 -5.92 11.34
C THR A 240 7.80 -5.97 11.08
N SER A 241 7.17 -4.82 10.81
CA SER A 241 5.74 -4.76 10.43
C SER A 241 5.46 -5.49 9.10
N GLY A 242 6.36 -5.40 8.13
CA GLY A 242 6.28 -6.16 6.88
C GLY A 242 6.31 -7.67 7.12
N ALA A 243 7.27 -8.15 7.91
CA ALA A 243 7.40 -9.56 8.25
C ALA A 243 6.18 -10.08 9.02
N ALA A 244 5.66 -9.30 9.97
CA ALA A 244 4.45 -9.63 10.71
C ALA A 244 3.22 -9.76 9.80
N ARG A 245 3.06 -8.86 8.83
CA ARG A 245 1.92 -8.89 7.90
C ARG A 245 1.98 -10.09 6.95
N VAL A 246 3.16 -10.42 6.43
CA VAL A 246 3.37 -11.64 5.63
C VAL A 246 3.02 -12.88 6.46
N TRP A 247 3.47 -12.93 7.72
CA TRP A 247 3.16 -14.06 8.60
C TRP A 247 1.66 -14.22 8.83
N SER A 248 0.95 -13.13 9.18
CA SER A 248 -0.51 -13.12 9.34
C SER A 248 -1.21 -13.65 8.08
N ALA A 249 -0.86 -13.13 6.91
CA ALA A 249 -1.47 -13.57 5.66
C ALA A 249 -1.25 -15.07 5.38
N VAL A 250 -0.05 -15.59 5.68
CA VAL A 250 0.24 -17.03 5.53
C VAL A 250 -0.56 -17.87 6.53
N THR A 251 -0.74 -17.40 7.76
CA THR A 251 -1.52 -18.12 8.77
C THR A 251 -3.01 -18.11 8.48
N ASP A 252 -3.56 -17.01 7.96
CA ASP A 252 -4.98 -16.86 7.63
C ASP A 252 -5.38 -17.76 6.45
N VAL A 253 -4.53 -17.82 5.43
CA VAL A 253 -4.68 -18.79 4.32
C VAL A 253 -4.65 -20.23 4.83
N ARG A 254 -3.84 -20.53 5.85
CA ARG A 254 -3.74 -21.86 6.43
C ARG A 254 -4.96 -22.22 7.29
N SER A 255 -5.58 -21.24 7.95
CA SER A 255 -6.76 -21.45 8.78
C SER A 255 -8.08 -21.44 7.99
N GLY A 256 -8.05 -21.08 6.70
CA GLY A 256 -9.25 -20.98 5.87
C GLY A 256 -10.15 -19.80 6.27
N VAL A 257 -9.62 -18.85 7.04
CA VAL A 257 -10.31 -17.62 7.39
C VAL A 257 -10.12 -16.64 6.23
N PRO A 258 -11.18 -16.18 5.55
CA PRO A 258 -11.03 -15.17 4.51
C PRO A 258 -10.49 -13.87 5.14
N ALA A 259 -9.56 -13.24 4.43
CA ALA A 259 -8.90 -11.98 4.80
C ALA A 259 -9.84 -10.77 4.70
#